data_AF-A0A9C9GDQ0-F1
#
_entry.id   AF-A0A9C9GDQ0-F1
#
_cell.length_a   1.000
_cell.length_b   1.000
_cell.length_c   1.000
_cell.angle_alpha   90.00
_cell.angle_beta   90.00
_cell.angle_gamma   90.00
#
_symmetry.space_group_name_H-M   'P 1'
#
loop_
_entity.id
_entity.type
_entity.pdbx_description
1 polymer ?
#
loop_
_entity_poly.entity_id
_entity_poly.type
_entity_poly.pdbx_seq_one_letter_code
_entity_poly.pdbx_strand_id
1 'polypeptide(L)' 'MEMSSNELLKFIGEPTEVNNIITTVMNHLPDPAFVLDKNGTVIIWNRSISELTGVEAGSIIGKGNYEH' A
#
# COMPACT_ATOMS: atom_id res chain seq x y z
N MET A 1 3.28 -26.17 19.68
CA MET A 1 3.01 -26.38 18.25
C MET A 1 3.46 -25.12 17.54
N GLU A 2 4.49 -25.20 16.72
CA GLU A 2 4.84 -24.11 15.81
C GLU A 2 3.88 -24.15 14.61
N MET A 3 3.29 -23.00 14.28
CA MET A 3 2.46 -22.87 13.09
C MET A 3 3.32 -23.02 11.82
N SER A 4 2.79 -23.72 10.84
CA SER A 4 3.40 -23.83 9.50
C SER A 4 3.37 -22.47 8.79
N SER A 5 4.34 -22.22 7.90
CA SER A 5 4.39 -20.99 7.07
C SER A 5 3.08 -20.74 6.30
N ASN A 6 2.39 -21.80 5.86
CA ASN A 6 1.09 -21.66 5.18
C ASN A 6 -0.06 -21.28 6.13
N GLU A 7 0.03 -21.65 7.41
CA GLU A 7 -0.93 -21.21 8.42
C GLU A 7 -0.66 -19.77 8.86
N LEU A 8 0.61 -19.38 8.93
CA LEU A 8 1.01 -17.98 9.11
C LEU A 8 0.45 -17.09 7.99
N LEU A 9 0.56 -17.52 6.73
CA LEU A 9 0.01 -16.82 5.55
C LEU A 9 -1.52 -16.65 5.61
N LYS A 10 -2.25 -17.66 6.06
CA LYS A 10 -3.71 -17.56 6.26
C LYS A 10 -4.09 -16.63 7.40
N PHE A 11 -3.24 -16.52 8.43
CA PHE A 11 -3.48 -15.68 9.60
C PHE A 11 -3.17 -14.19 9.34
N ILE A 12 -2.16 -13.89 8.53
CA ILE A 12 -1.88 -12.51 8.07
C ILE A 12 -2.92 -11.98 7.06
N GLY A 13 -3.85 -12.85 6.63
CA GLY A 13 -4.89 -12.54 5.67
C GLY A 13 -4.33 -12.49 4.26
N GLU A 14 -4.84 -13.33 3.36
CA GLU A 14 -4.64 -13.12 1.93
C GLU A 14 -5.11 -11.70 1.60
N PRO A 15 -4.33 -10.89 0.85
CA PRO A 15 -4.79 -9.59 0.38
C PRO A 15 -6.15 -9.79 -0.27
N THR A 16 -7.19 -9.24 0.35
CA THR A 16 -8.55 -9.48 -0.13
C THR A 16 -8.66 -8.99 -1.56
N GLU A 17 -9.54 -9.62 -2.33
CA GLU A 17 -9.76 -9.25 -3.73
C GLU A 17 -10.07 -7.74 -3.89
N VAL A 18 -10.70 -7.14 -2.87
CA VAL A 18 -10.94 -5.71 -2.75
C VAL A 18 -9.63 -4.89 -2.72
N ASN A 19 -8.62 -5.29 -1.97
CA ASN A 19 -7.34 -4.59 -1.90
C ASN A 19 -6.60 -4.63 -3.26
N ASN A 20 -6.68 -5.76 -3.97
CA ASN A 20 -6.09 -5.92 -5.30
C ASN A 20 -6.80 -5.04 -6.33
N ILE A 21 -8.12 -4.95 -6.28
CA ILE A 21 -8.91 -4.08 -7.15
C ILE A 21 -8.59 -2.61 -6.90
N ILE A 22 -8.57 -2.16 -5.63
CA ILE A 22 -8.26 -0.78 -5.27
C ILE A 22 -6.87 -0.40 -5.77
N THR A 23 -5.86 -1.25 -5.53
CA THR A 23 -4.49 -1.00 -6.00
C THR A 23 -4.44 -0.89 -7.53
N THR A 24 -5.16 -1.76 -8.22
CA THR A 24 -5.24 -1.75 -9.68
C THR A 24 -5.86 -0.45 -10.19
N VAL A 25 -7.01 -0.04 -9.65
CA VAL A 25 -7.68 1.21 -10.05
C VAL A 25 -6.78 2.41 -9.77
N MET A 26 -6.20 2.48 -8.56
CA MET A 26 -5.32 3.57 -8.16
C MET A 26 -4.12 3.73 -9.09
N ASN A 27 -3.52 2.62 -9.53
CA ASN A 27 -2.38 2.63 -10.46
C ASN A 27 -2.72 3.11 -11.88
N HIS A 28 -3.99 3.12 -12.26
CA HIS A 28 -4.46 3.62 -13.55
C HIS A 28 -5.08 5.02 -13.46
N LEU A 29 -5.17 5.61 -12.26
CA LEU A 29 -5.61 7.00 -12.12
C LEU A 29 -4.57 7.94 -12.75
N PRO A 30 -4.99 8.85 -13.65
CA PRO A 30 -4.09 9.84 -14.24
C PRO A 30 -3.61 10.86 -13.19
N ASP A 31 -4.40 11.08 -12.14
CA ASP A 31 -4.07 12.03 -11.09
C ASP A 31 -3.16 11.41 -10.03
N PRO A 32 -2.15 12.15 -9.54
CA PRO A 32 -1.33 11.77 -8.39
C PRO A 32 -2.17 11.53 -7.13
N ALA A 33 -2.07 10.35 -6.53
CA ALA A 33 -2.85 9.98 -5.35
C ALA A 33 -2.14 8.97 -4.45
N PHE A 34 -2.43 9.05 -3.15
CA PHE A 34 -1.96 8.11 -2.14
C PHE A 34 -3.04 7.88 -1.06
N VAL A 35 -2.91 6.77 -0.32
CA VAL A 35 -3.82 6.42 0.77
C VAL A 35 -3.04 6.27 2.06
N LEU A 36 -3.59 6.82 3.15
CA LEU A 36 -3.08 6.68 4.51
C LEU A 36 -3.92 5.68 5.30
N ASP A 37 -3.29 4.91 6.18
CA ASP A 37 -3.99 4.23 7.27
C ASP A 37 -4.35 5.19 8.40
N LYS A 38 -5.03 4.69 9.43
CA LYS A 38 -5.43 5.48 10.62
C LYS A 38 -4.25 6.02 11.45
N ASN A 39 -3.05 5.51 11.25
CA ASN A 39 -1.83 5.94 11.93
C ASN A 39 -1.01 6.90 11.06
N GLY A 40 -1.57 7.38 9.94
CA GLY A 40 -0.86 8.26 9.01
C GLY A 40 0.23 7.56 8.20
N THR A 41 0.18 6.23 8.09
CA THR A 41 1.13 5.44 7.29
C THR A 41 0.65 5.32 5.86
N VAL A 42 1.52 5.56 4.88
CA VAL A 42 1.16 5.39 3.47
C VAL A 42 1.02 3.91 3.15
N ILE A 43 -0.16 3.50 2.68
CA ILE A 43 -0.48 2.12 2.30
C ILE A 43 -0.62 1.94 0.78
N ILE A 44 -0.89 3.01 0.04
CA ILE A 44 -0.93 3.02 -1.43
C ILE A 44 -0.21 4.28 -1.91
N TRP A 45 0.67 4.11 -2.89
CA TRP A 45 1.37 5.18 -3.60
C TRP A 45 1.24 4.89 -5.09
N ASN A 46 0.40 5.66 -5.80
CA ASN A 46 0.12 5.35 -7.21
C ASN A 46 1.26 5.74 -8.15
N ARG A 47 1.21 5.23 -9.38
CA ARG A 47 2.22 5.51 -10.39
C ARG A 47 2.37 7.00 -10.71
N SER A 48 1.26 7.71 -10.86
CA SER A 48 1.24 9.13 -11.24
C SER A 48 1.91 10.03 -10.20
N ILE A 49 1.80 9.72 -8.91
CA ILE A 49 2.53 10.46 -7.87
C ILE A 49 4.03 10.15 -7.83
N SER A 50 4.44 8.91 -8.15
CA SER A 50 5.87 8.60 -8.34
C SER A 50 6.45 9.41 -9.49
N GLU A 51 5.74 9.48 -10.62
CA GLU A 51 6.16 10.26 -11.79
C GLU A 51 6.22 11.77 -11.50
N LEU A 52 5.23 12.30 -10.77
CA LEU A 52 5.20 13.72 -10.39
C LEU A 52 6.33 14.10 -9.42
N THR A 53 6.59 13.27 -8.41
CA THR A 53 7.49 13.61 -7.30
C THR A 53 8.92 13.10 -7.50
N GLY A 54 9.11 12.13 -8.39
CA GLY A 54 10.36 11.38 -8.52
C GLY A 54 10.61 10.39 -7.38
N VAL A 55 9.62 10.14 -6.52
CA VAL A 55 9.75 9.27 -5.35
C VAL A 55 9.05 7.94 -5.61
N GLU A 56 9.82 6.85 -5.56
CA GLU A 56 9.30 5.50 -5.76
C GLU A 56 8.44 5.00 -4.60
N ALA A 57 7.41 4.21 -4.92
CA ALA A 57 6.49 3.64 -3.93
C ALA A 57 7.20 2.87 -2.81
N GLY A 58 8.24 2.10 -3.13
CA GLY A 58 9.03 1.36 -2.14
C GLY A 58 9.80 2.24 -1.14
N SER A 59 9.94 3.54 -1.43
CA SER A 59 10.57 4.50 -0.53
C SER A 59 9.57 5.15 0.45
N ILE A 60 8.26 4.96 0.27
CA ILE A 60 7.21 5.66 1.03
C ILE A 60 6.21 4.68 1.67
N ILE A 61 5.84 3.59 0.98
CA ILE A 61 4.90 2.62 1.53
C ILE A 61 5.43 2.04 2.84
N GLY A 62 4.57 2.01 3.86
CA GLY A 62 4.91 1.57 5.21
C GLY A 62 5.63 2.62 6.06
N LYS A 63 5.89 3.83 5.53
CA LYS A 63 6.35 4.97 6.31
C LYS A 63 5.15 5.80 6.78
N GLY A 64 5.15 6.13 8.08
CA GLY A 64 4.21 7.04 8.71
C GLY A 64 4.93 8.24 9.33
N ASN A 65 4.18 9.14 9.97
CA ASN A 65 4.65 10.39 10.57
C ASN A 65 5.20 11.43 9.58
N TYR A 66 4.45 11.72 8.51
CA TYR A 66 4.60 13.00 7.79
C TYR A 66 3.79 14.13 8.47
N GLU A 67 3.66 14.07 9.80
CA GLU A 67 3.04 15.12 10.60
C GLU A 67 3.96 16.36 10.59
N HIS A 68 3.40 17.51 10.23
CA HIS A 68 4.00 18.83 10.44
C HIS A 68 3.17 19.57 11.48
#